data_AF-A0A413VS18-F1
#
_entry.id   AF-A0A413VS18-F1
#
_cell.length_a   1.000
_cell.length_b   1.000
_cell.length_c   1.000
_cell.angle_alpha   90.00
_cell.angle_beta   90.00
_cell.angle_gamma   90.00
#
_symmetry.space_group_name_H-M   'P 1'
#
loop_
_entity.id
_entity.type
_entity.pdbx_description
1 polymer ?
#
loop_
_entity_poly.entity_id
_entity_poly.type
_entity_poly.pdbx_seq_one_letter_code
_entity_poly.pdbx_strand_id
1 'polypeptide(L)'
;MTMRNTHYFFEILFTLFLAGTFSSYAQSSCYKTEYGVENEWITGHNIDRYNNRPLYINNTNAFVLTGDKPLMRLAKDSKLYGTLVMTVEREGIKKAICDFDTINSFYAMGQMKWELADESIKGGKIIITVLPISSGIGMALAIKTSGLLPSDKLNWDFRGEKIYEGQHLSWIFDVMGQPELLSWGVEEDEEIIVSGDLVLGNVEQYLVLKADENGTIIQMNNAEKEFLSGSKKLQTICGRLKIKTPDPYLNALAQSSVRSVDGT
;
A
#
# COMPACT_ATOMS: atom_id res chain seq x y z
N MET A 1 74.41 -19.62 5.33
CA MET A 1 73.30 -19.91 6.26
C MET A 1 73.33 -18.77 7.26
N THR A 2 72.62 -17.67 7.06
CA THR A 2 71.24 -17.41 7.50
C THR A 2 70.94 -15.98 7.06
N MET A 3 70.07 -15.73 6.09
CA MET A 3 69.36 -14.45 5.83
C MET A 3 68.56 -14.58 4.53
N ARG A 4 67.67 -15.58 4.48
CA ARG A 4 66.71 -15.72 3.36
C ARG A 4 65.29 -16.04 3.83
N ASN A 5 65.11 -16.39 5.11
CA ASN A 5 63.80 -16.71 5.69
C ASN A 5 63.09 -15.52 6.36
N THR A 6 63.77 -14.40 6.58
CA THR A 6 63.18 -13.24 7.28
C THR A 6 62.27 -12.40 6.37
N HIS A 7 62.50 -12.41 5.06
CA HIS A 7 61.67 -11.67 4.10
C HIS A 7 60.33 -12.34 3.80
N TYR A 8 60.29 -13.68 3.74
CA TYR A 8 59.02 -14.42 3.54
C TYR A 8 58.06 -14.32 4.73
N PHE A 9 58.59 -14.21 5.96
CA PHE A 9 57.75 -14.08 7.16
C PHE A 9 57.05 -12.71 7.25
N PHE A 10 57.68 -11.64 6.75
CA PHE A 10 57.12 -10.29 6.80
C PHE A 10 56.03 -10.08 5.73
N GLU A 11 56.18 -10.68 4.55
CA GLU A 11 55.17 -10.59 3.48
C GLU A 11 53.89 -11.39 3.82
N ILE A 12 54.02 -12.55 4.48
CA ILE A 12 52.87 -13.36 4.92
C ILE A 12 52.10 -12.66 6.06
N LEU A 13 52.80 -11.98 6.97
CA LEU A 13 52.15 -11.25 8.06
C LEU A 13 51.42 -9.98 7.56
N PHE A 14 51.95 -9.32 6.53
CA PHE A 14 51.33 -8.12 5.94
C PHE A 14 50.08 -8.45 5.10
N THR A 15 50.05 -9.62 4.43
CA THR A 15 48.84 -10.10 3.73
C THR A 15 47.75 -10.55 4.69
N LEU A 16 48.10 -11.17 5.82
CA LEU A 16 47.13 -11.54 6.86
C LEU A 16 46.55 -10.32 7.59
N PHE A 17 47.31 -9.23 7.75
CA PHE A 17 46.81 -7.99 8.36
C PHE A 17 45.89 -7.20 7.42
N LEU A 18 46.14 -7.20 6.10
CA LEU A 18 45.18 -6.66 5.13
C LEU A 18 43.91 -7.52 5.03
N ALA A 19 44.01 -8.84 4.97
CA ALA A 19 42.82 -9.70 4.91
C ALA A 19 41.95 -9.61 6.18
N GLY A 20 42.56 -9.38 7.35
CA GLY A 20 41.85 -9.24 8.62
C GLY A 20 41.21 -7.86 8.87
N THR A 21 41.56 -6.83 8.10
CA THR A 21 41.02 -5.46 8.29
C THR A 21 39.89 -5.13 7.32
N PHE A 22 39.82 -5.77 6.15
CA PHE A 22 38.69 -5.60 5.22
C PHE A 22 37.43 -6.38 5.61
N SER A 23 37.55 -7.46 6.39
CA SER A 23 36.37 -8.21 6.85
C SER A 23 35.59 -7.53 7.97
N SER A 24 36.22 -6.63 8.72
CA SER A 24 35.62 -6.02 9.92
C SER A 24 34.79 -4.75 9.60
N TYR A 25 34.98 -4.14 8.43
CA TYR A 25 34.22 -2.97 7.98
C TYR A 25 32.95 -3.32 7.21
N ALA A 26 32.77 -4.58 6.81
CA ALA A 26 31.58 -5.06 6.10
C ALA A 26 30.50 -5.61 7.05
N GLN A 27 30.64 -5.42 8.36
CA GLN A 27 29.57 -5.67 9.32
C GLN A 27 28.80 -4.37 9.56
N SER A 28 28.32 -3.76 8.47
CA SER A 28 27.25 -2.79 8.55
C SER A 28 26.12 -3.49 9.29
N SER A 29 25.67 -2.95 10.42
CA SER A 29 24.49 -3.45 11.11
C SER A 29 23.36 -3.47 10.08
N CYS A 30 23.04 -4.65 9.56
CA CYS A 30 21.93 -4.83 8.65
C CYS A 30 20.68 -4.46 9.44
N TYR A 31 20.16 -3.26 9.22
CA TYR A 31 18.89 -2.85 9.77
C TYR A 31 17.85 -3.83 9.22
N LYS A 32 17.35 -4.69 10.10
CA LYS A 32 16.34 -5.68 9.73
C LYS A 32 15.02 -4.93 9.56
N THR A 33 14.64 -4.72 8.31
CA THR A 33 13.34 -4.15 7.96
C THR A 33 12.20 -5.07 8.43
N GLU A 34 11.08 -4.47 8.84
CA GLU A 34 9.83 -5.18 9.13
C GLU A 34 9.13 -5.67 7.85
N TYR A 35 9.58 -5.20 6.69
CA TYR A 35 9.02 -5.56 5.38
C TYR A 35 9.75 -6.72 4.72
N GLY A 36 8.98 -7.58 4.05
CA GLY A 36 9.46 -8.60 3.14
C GLY A 36 9.40 -8.15 1.68
N VAL A 37 9.85 -9.03 0.80
CA VAL A 37 9.61 -8.92 -0.64
C VAL A 37 9.16 -10.25 -1.19
N GLU A 38 8.09 -10.23 -1.98
CA GLU A 38 7.58 -11.39 -2.71
C GLU A 38 7.15 -10.97 -4.11
N ASN A 39 7.70 -11.60 -5.16
CA ASN A 39 7.31 -11.35 -6.55
C ASN A 39 7.30 -9.84 -6.92
N GLU A 40 8.32 -9.09 -6.47
CA GLU A 40 8.45 -7.63 -6.63
C GLU A 40 7.44 -6.77 -5.84
N TRP A 41 6.64 -7.37 -4.98
CA TRP A 41 5.83 -6.67 -3.98
C TRP A 41 6.62 -6.45 -2.71
N ILE A 42 6.52 -5.26 -2.14
CA ILE A 42 6.91 -4.98 -0.76
C ILE A 42 5.79 -5.54 0.11
N THR A 43 6.11 -6.45 1.03
CA THR A 43 5.13 -7.15 1.85
C THR A 43 5.24 -6.76 3.32
N GLY A 44 4.10 -6.68 4.00
CA GLY A 44 4.00 -6.48 5.43
C GLY A 44 3.07 -7.52 6.06
N HIS A 45 3.30 -7.84 7.33
CA HIS A 45 2.43 -8.73 8.11
C HIS A 45 2.10 -8.04 9.42
N ASN A 46 0.82 -7.71 9.63
CA ASN A 46 0.30 -7.02 10.81
C ASN A 46 1.07 -5.74 11.17
N ILE A 47 1.52 -4.98 10.15
CA ILE A 47 2.19 -3.70 10.36
C ILE A 47 1.14 -2.62 10.64
N ASP A 48 1.32 -1.90 11.74
CA ASP A 48 0.36 -0.90 12.23
C ASP A 48 0.60 0.49 11.63
N ARG A 49 0.37 0.62 10.32
CA ARG A 49 0.53 1.89 9.58
C ARG A 49 -0.64 2.11 8.63
N TYR A 50 -1.37 3.22 8.78
CA TYR A 50 -2.57 3.51 7.98
C TYR A 50 -2.29 4.25 6.66
N ASN A 51 -1.28 5.12 6.63
CA ASN A 51 -1.17 6.15 5.59
C ASN A 51 0.23 6.21 4.94
N ASN A 52 1.03 5.14 5.01
CA ASN A 52 2.43 5.10 4.57
C ASN A 52 2.64 4.75 3.08
N ARG A 53 1.58 4.63 2.28
CA ARG A 53 1.61 4.16 0.88
C ARG A 53 0.69 4.99 -0.02
N PRO A 54 1.01 6.27 -0.31
CA PRO A 54 0.18 7.06 -1.22
C PRO A 54 0.17 6.47 -2.65
N LEU A 55 -1.01 6.45 -3.28
CA LEU A 55 -1.21 6.07 -4.68
C LEU A 55 -1.51 7.34 -5.51
N TYR A 56 -0.51 7.81 -6.25
CA TYR A 56 -0.62 9.06 -7.01
C TYR A 56 -1.51 8.94 -8.25
N ILE A 57 -2.33 9.97 -8.49
CA ILE A 57 -3.39 9.95 -9.50
C ILE A 57 -3.04 10.88 -10.67
N ASN A 58 -2.86 10.27 -11.85
CA ASN A 58 -2.96 10.92 -13.17
C ASN A 58 -2.18 12.23 -13.33
N ASN A 59 -0.96 12.30 -12.78
CA ASN A 59 -0.08 13.47 -12.84
C ASN A 59 -0.74 14.76 -12.34
N THR A 60 -1.59 14.60 -11.32
CA THR A 60 -2.19 15.66 -10.53
C THR A 60 -1.61 15.64 -9.11
N ASN A 61 -1.96 16.62 -8.28
CA ASN A 61 -1.70 16.56 -6.84
C ASN A 61 -2.74 15.74 -6.06
N ALA A 62 -3.58 14.95 -6.75
CA ALA A 62 -4.49 14.03 -6.10
C ALA A 62 -3.82 12.68 -5.81
N PHE A 63 -4.22 12.07 -4.70
CA PHE A 63 -3.71 10.78 -4.25
C PHE A 63 -4.79 10.00 -3.50
N VAL A 64 -4.65 8.68 -3.53
CA VAL A 64 -5.30 7.81 -2.55
C VAL A 64 -4.30 7.54 -1.44
N LEU A 65 -4.51 8.06 -0.25
CA LEU A 65 -3.67 7.77 0.90
C LEU A 65 -4.11 6.44 1.52
N THR A 66 -3.16 5.53 1.63
CA THR A 66 -3.39 4.18 2.15
C THR A 66 -2.11 3.65 2.80
N GLY A 67 -2.13 2.41 3.31
CA GLY A 67 -1.03 1.86 4.07
C GLY A 67 -1.16 0.37 4.38
N ASP A 68 -0.34 -0.11 5.30
CA ASP A 68 -0.37 -1.52 5.71
C ASP A 68 -1.73 -1.94 6.27
N LYS A 69 -2.41 -1.07 7.01
CA LYS A 69 -3.82 -1.25 7.36
C LYS A 69 -4.74 -0.85 6.20
N PRO A 70 -5.77 -1.66 5.87
CA PRO A 70 -6.70 -1.41 4.77
C PRO A 70 -7.63 -0.23 5.09
N LEU A 71 -7.22 0.94 4.63
CA LEU A 71 -7.95 2.20 4.74
C LEU A 71 -7.56 3.06 3.53
N MET A 72 -8.52 3.77 2.93
CA MET A 72 -8.28 4.53 1.70
C MET A 72 -8.90 5.91 1.75
N ARG A 73 -8.08 6.96 1.69
CA ARG A 73 -8.52 8.36 1.67
C ARG A 73 -8.28 8.98 0.31
N LEU A 74 -9.30 9.60 -0.28
CA LEU A 74 -9.14 10.34 -1.53
C LEU A 74 -8.94 11.82 -1.23
N ALA A 75 -7.83 12.38 -1.68
CA ALA A 75 -7.48 13.78 -1.44
C ALA A 75 -7.00 14.46 -2.73
N LYS A 76 -7.27 15.78 -2.84
CA LYS A 76 -6.73 16.67 -3.88
C LYS A 76 -6.72 18.11 -3.38
N ASP A 77 -5.69 18.88 -3.75
CA ASP A 77 -5.55 20.29 -3.37
C ASP A 77 -5.72 20.47 -1.85
N SER A 78 -6.74 21.19 -1.41
CA SER A 78 -7.13 21.42 -0.01
C SER A 78 -8.26 20.50 0.47
N LYS A 79 -8.78 19.61 -0.38
CA LYS A 79 -9.96 18.81 -0.09
C LYS A 79 -9.62 17.34 0.16
N LEU A 80 -9.97 16.87 1.35
CA LEU A 80 -10.17 15.45 1.63
C LEU A 80 -11.61 15.13 1.20
N TYR A 81 -11.76 14.36 0.13
CA TYR A 81 -13.09 13.95 -0.33
C TYR A 81 -13.73 12.97 0.65
N GLY A 82 -12.91 12.17 1.34
CA GLY A 82 -13.34 11.27 2.39
C GLY A 82 -12.47 10.02 2.50
N THR A 83 -12.86 9.17 3.43
CA THR A 83 -12.22 7.92 3.82
C THR A 83 -13.17 6.76 3.52
N LEU A 84 -12.73 5.80 2.72
CA LEU A 84 -13.42 4.52 2.51
C LEU A 84 -13.07 3.57 3.65
N VAL A 85 -14.09 3.21 4.42
CA VAL A 85 -14.03 2.25 5.52
C VAL A 85 -14.90 1.05 5.16
N MET A 86 -14.39 -0.16 5.36
CA MET A 86 -15.17 -1.38 5.17
C MET A 86 -15.30 -2.15 6.48
N THR A 87 -16.44 -2.82 6.63
CA THR A 87 -16.80 -3.53 7.84
C THR A 87 -17.47 -4.85 7.49
N VAL A 88 -17.10 -5.91 8.19
CA VAL A 88 -17.81 -7.19 8.12
C VAL A 88 -18.78 -7.31 9.28
N GLU A 89 -20.00 -7.76 8.97
CA GLU A 89 -21.01 -8.13 9.94
C GLU A 89 -21.25 -9.66 9.89
N ARG A 90 -21.11 -10.35 11.03
CA ARG A 90 -21.45 -11.77 11.19
C ARG A 90 -22.12 -11.98 12.55
N GLU A 91 -23.34 -12.52 12.55
CA GLU A 91 -24.05 -12.91 13.79
C GLU A 91 -24.11 -11.78 14.86
N GLY A 92 -24.26 -10.52 14.42
CA GLY A 92 -24.28 -9.34 15.29
C GLY A 92 -22.90 -8.81 15.69
N ILE A 93 -21.81 -9.47 15.32
CA ILE A 93 -20.44 -8.95 15.43
C ILE A 93 -20.19 -8.02 14.24
N LYS A 94 -19.81 -6.78 14.51
CA LYS A 94 -19.40 -5.79 13.51
C LYS A 94 -17.91 -5.51 13.69
N LYS A 95 -17.08 -5.81 12.68
CA LYS A 95 -15.61 -5.63 12.75
C LYS A 95 -15.07 -4.92 11.52
N ALA A 96 -14.36 -3.81 11.74
CA ALA A 96 -13.70 -3.06 10.68
C ALA A 96 -12.54 -3.89 10.10
N ILE A 97 -12.37 -3.87 8.78
CA ILE A 97 -11.33 -4.68 8.12
C ILE A 97 -9.91 -4.28 8.51
N CYS A 98 -9.72 -3.05 8.99
CA CYS A 98 -8.43 -2.55 9.47
C CYS A 98 -8.03 -3.10 10.84
N ASP A 99 -8.97 -3.73 11.55
CA ASP A 99 -8.75 -4.31 12.89
C ASP A 99 -8.75 -5.84 12.85
N PHE A 100 -8.57 -6.42 11.67
CA PHE A 100 -8.50 -7.87 11.52
C PHE A 100 -7.24 -8.45 12.17
N ASP A 101 -7.35 -9.67 12.71
CA ASP A 101 -6.26 -10.34 13.41
C ASP A 101 -5.06 -10.66 12.48
N THR A 102 -5.33 -10.86 11.19
CA THR A 102 -4.32 -11.06 10.15
C THR A 102 -4.54 -10.12 8.98
N ILE A 103 -3.54 -9.26 8.75
CA ILE A 103 -3.45 -8.31 7.65
C ILE A 103 -2.10 -8.51 6.98
N ASN A 104 -2.11 -9.13 5.81
CA ASN A 104 -0.94 -9.15 4.93
C ASN A 104 -1.09 -8.01 3.92
N SER A 105 -0.19 -7.03 3.98
CA SER A 105 -0.14 -5.90 3.06
C SER A 105 0.84 -6.19 1.93
N PHE A 106 0.49 -5.75 0.72
CA PHE A 106 1.34 -5.86 -0.45
C PHE A 106 1.28 -4.53 -1.19
N TYR A 107 2.43 -3.88 -1.33
CA TYR A 107 2.57 -2.67 -2.12
C TYR A 107 3.48 -2.94 -3.31
N ALA A 108 2.99 -2.64 -4.51
CA ALA A 108 3.80 -2.66 -5.71
C ALA A 108 3.22 -1.67 -6.70
N MET A 109 4.08 -1.10 -7.54
CA MET A 109 3.65 -0.44 -8.77
C MET A 109 2.58 0.65 -8.56
N GLY A 110 2.46 1.31 -7.40
CA GLY A 110 1.38 2.29 -7.18
C GLY A 110 -0.03 1.68 -7.11
N GLN A 111 -0.14 0.46 -6.58
CA GLN A 111 -1.35 -0.17 -6.10
C GLN A 111 -1.10 -0.81 -4.71
N MET A 112 -2.16 -0.99 -3.95
CA MET A 112 -2.15 -1.77 -2.71
C MET A 112 -2.98 -3.03 -2.87
N LYS A 113 -2.54 -4.12 -2.26
CA LYS A 113 -3.33 -5.32 -2.04
C LYS A 113 -3.26 -5.69 -0.57
N TRP A 114 -4.38 -6.16 -0.02
CA TRP A 114 -4.43 -6.79 1.29
C TRP A 114 -5.04 -8.18 1.21
N GLU A 115 -4.53 -9.08 2.05
CA GLU A 115 -5.15 -10.37 2.34
C GLU A 115 -5.48 -10.41 3.83
N LEU A 116 -6.76 -10.60 4.11
CA LEU A 116 -7.36 -10.34 5.42
C LEU A 116 -8.04 -11.61 5.95
N ALA A 117 -7.83 -11.90 7.23
CA ALA A 117 -8.52 -12.96 7.96
C ALA A 117 -8.71 -12.58 9.42
N ASP A 118 -9.77 -13.08 10.03
CA ASP A 118 -10.14 -12.78 11.42
C ASP A 118 -10.76 -13.97 12.14
N GLU A 119 -10.41 -14.18 13.41
CA GLU A 119 -10.97 -15.26 14.23
C GLU A 119 -12.46 -15.06 14.52
N SER A 120 -12.96 -13.82 14.60
CA SER A 120 -14.39 -13.56 14.77
C SER A 120 -15.20 -13.89 13.50
N ILE A 121 -14.52 -14.08 12.36
CA ILE A 121 -15.11 -14.41 11.07
C ILE A 121 -14.49 -15.72 10.57
N LYS A 122 -14.56 -16.78 11.38
CA LYS A 122 -13.95 -18.09 11.10
C LYS A 122 -14.12 -18.55 9.66
N GLY A 123 -13.01 -18.89 9.03
CA GLY A 123 -12.95 -19.36 7.64
C GLY A 123 -13.09 -18.26 6.58
N GLY A 124 -13.51 -17.06 6.97
CA GLY A 124 -13.65 -15.89 6.10
C GLY A 124 -12.30 -15.34 5.70
N LYS A 125 -12.12 -15.12 4.39
CA LYS A 125 -10.98 -14.42 3.82
C LYS A 125 -11.45 -13.33 2.89
N ILE A 126 -10.80 -12.18 2.95
CA ILE A 126 -11.07 -11.05 2.07
C ILE A 126 -9.75 -10.63 1.43
N ILE A 127 -9.74 -10.55 0.10
CA ILE A 127 -8.64 -10.00 -0.68
C ILE A 127 -9.14 -8.72 -1.33
N ILE A 128 -8.42 -7.62 -1.11
CA ILE A 128 -8.77 -6.32 -1.68
C ILE A 128 -7.55 -5.82 -2.44
N THR A 129 -7.73 -5.44 -3.70
CA THR A 129 -6.73 -4.68 -4.47
C THR A 129 -7.30 -3.31 -4.78
N VAL A 130 -6.54 -2.25 -4.54
CA VAL A 130 -6.92 -0.87 -4.87
C VAL A 130 -5.87 -0.20 -5.74
N LEU A 131 -6.34 0.53 -6.74
CA LEU A 131 -5.52 1.32 -7.65
C LEU A 131 -6.26 2.61 -8.05
N PRO A 132 -5.54 3.68 -8.44
CA PRO A 132 -6.20 4.85 -9.00
C PRO A 132 -6.82 4.56 -10.38
N ILE A 133 -7.99 5.15 -10.63
CA ILE A 133 -8.67 5.06 -11.93
C ILE A 133 -7.83 5.65 -13.08
N SER A 134 -8.05 5.17 -14.30
CA SER A 134 -7.24 5.58 -15.46
C SER A 134 -7.41 7.04 -15.88
N SER A 135 -8.54 7.66 -15.54
CA SER A 135 -8.90 9.03 -15.89
C SER A 135 -9.75 9.68 -14.80
N GLY A 136 -9.50 10.96 -14.50
CA GLY A 136 -10.15 11.70 -13.42
C GLY A 136 -9.52 11.46 -12.05
N ILE A 137 -10.27 11.77 -10.99
CA ILE A 137 -9.83 11.69 -9.59
C ILE A 137 -10.67 10.62 -8.89
N GLY A 138 -10.05 9.52 -8.49
CA GLY A 138 -10.76 8.43 -7.85
C GLY A 138 -9.95 7.16 -7.73
N MET A 139 -10.59 6.13 -7.22
CA MET A 139 -10.01 4.82 -6.96
C MET A 139 -10.92 3.70 -7.44
N ALA A 140 -10.31 2.61 -7.87
CA ALA A 140 -10.97 1.38 -8.24
C ALA A 140 -10.46 0.24 -7.36
N LEU A 141 -11.39 -0.59 -6.91
CA LEU A 141 -11.13 -1.74 -6.08
C LEU A 141 -11.58 -3.01 -6.79
N ALA A 142 -10.82 -4.08 -6.63
CA ALA A 142 -11.25 -5.45 -6.83
C ALA A 142 -11.29 -6.13 -5.45
N ILE A 143 -12.43 -6.72 -5.11
CA ILE A 143 -12.69 -7.38 -3.84
C ILE A 143 -13.08 -8.83 -4.10
N LYS A 144 -12.38 -9.76 -3.49
CA LYS A 144 -12.70 -11.19 -3.53
C LYS A 144 -12.89 -11.70 -2.12
N THR A 145 -14.03 -12.34 -1.89
CA THR A 145 -14.33 -12.98 -0.61
C THR A 145 -14.33 -14.50 -0.77
N SER A 146 -14.00 -15.23 0.30
CA SER A 146 -14.17 -16.68 0.35
C SER A 146 -14.40 -17.14 1.78
N GLY A 147 -15.14 -18.25 1.94
CA GLY A 147 -15.45 -18.81 3.27
C GLY A 147 -16.37 -17.94 4.14
N LEU A 148 -16.98 -16.90 3.58
CA LEU A 148 -18.07 -16.15 4.22
C LEU A 148 -19.39 -16.92 4.11
N LEU A 149 -20.23 -16.78 5.13
CA LEU A 149 -21.57 -17.36 5.16
C LEU A 149 -22.53 -16.49 4.33
N PRO A 150 -23.60 -17.07 3.77
CA PRO A 150 -24.61 -16.29 3.03
C PRO A 150 -25.29 -15.19 3.86
N SER A 151 -25.28 -15.31 5.19
CA SER A 151 -25.86 -14.33 6.12
C SER A 151 -24.88 -13.22 6.53
N ASP A 152 -23.60 -13.35 6.22
CA ASP A 152 -22.63 -12.31 6.51
C ASP A 152 -22.92 -11.07 5.64
N LYS A 153 -22.37 -9.92 6.02
CA LYS A 153 -22.36 -8.72 5.18
C LYS A 153 -20.98 -8.12 5.14
N LEU A 154 -20.61 -7.57 3.99
CA LEU A 154 -19.47 -6.68 3.85
C LEU A 154 -20.01 -5.32 3.42
N ASN A 155 -20.06 -4.38 4.37
CA ASN A 155 -20.52 -3.03 4.15
C ASN A 155 -19.33 -2.12 3.89
N TRP A 156 -19.56 -1.04 3.15
CA TRP A 156 -18.59 0.02 2.98
C TRP A 156 -19.27 1.37 3.12
N ASP A 157 -18.54 2.30 3.74
CA ASP A 157 -18.95 3.68 3.91
C ASP A 157 -17.80 4.59 3.45
N PHE A 158 -18.13 5.59 2.65
CA PHE A 158 -17.25 6.69 2.32
C PHE A 158 -17.67 7.90 3.14
N ARG A 159 -16.79 8.40 4.02
CA ARG A 159 -17.14 9.35 5.07
C ARG A 159 -16.07 10.41 5.31
N GLY A 160 -16.39 11.47 6.05
CA GLY A 160 -15.38 12.40 6.56
C GLY A 160 -14.84 13.38 5.52
N GLU A 161 -15.71 13.93 4.68
CA GLU A 161 -15.32 15.02 3.77
C GLU A 161 -14.83 16.22 4.59
N LYS A 162 -13.70 16.82 4.19
CA LYS A 162 -13.13 17.98 4.87
C LYS A 162 -12.36 18.88 3.94
N ILE A 163 -12.49 20.19 4.15
CA ILE A 163 -11.72 21.23 3.47
C ILE A 163 -10.68 21.79 4.44
N TYR A 164 -9.43 21.85 3.99
CA TYR A 164 -8.28 22.40 4.71
C TYR A 164 -7.89 23.73 4.06
N GLU A 165 -8.64 24.79 4.43
CA GLU A 165 -8.49 26.12 3.83
C GLU A 165 -7.05 26.64 3.86
N GLY A 166 -6.56 27.10 2.70
CA GLY A 166 -5.20 27.62 2.53
C GLY A 166 -4.08 26.59 2.66
N GLN A 167 -4.40 25.29 2.72
CA GLN A 167 -3.41 24.22 2.81
C GLN A 167 -3.41 23.34 1.56
N HIS A 168 -2.27 22.70 1.31
CA HIS A 168 -2.08 21.73 0.24
C HIS A 168 -1.85 20.36 0.88
N LEU A 169 -2.79 19.45 0.67
CA LEU A 169 -2.81 18.12 1.28
C LEU A 169 -1.60 17.27 0.90
N SER A 170 -0.98 17.50 -0.25
CA SER A 170 0.27 16.81 -0.61
C SER A 170 1.43 17.09 0.36
N TRP A 171 1.40 18.21 1.10
CA TRP A 171 2.42 18.55 2.09
C TRP A 171 2.01 18.15 3.49
N ILE A 172 0.75 18.43 3.87
CA ILE A 172 0.30 18.16 5.24
C ILE A 172 -0.08 16.69 5.45
N PHE A 173 -0.28 15.92 4.38
CA PHE A 173 -0.45 14.46 4.44
C PHE A 173 0.84 13.70 4.07
N ASP A 174 1.99 14.38 3.98
CA ASP A 174 3.28 13.71 3.79
C ASP A 174 3.78 13.14 5.12
N VAL A 175 3.77 11.81 5.24
CA VAL A 175 4.22 11.08 6.43
C VAL A 175 5.70 11.31 6.78
N MET A 176 6.51 11.81 5.85
CA MET A 176 7.91 12.18 6.13
C MET A 176 8.00 13.49 6.92
N GLY A 177 7.05 14.40 6.72
CA GLY A 177 6.94 15.65 7.46
C GLY A 177 6.00 15.57 8.67
N GLN A 178 5.03 14.65 8.63
CA GLN A 178 3.93 14.51 9.59
C GLN A 178 3.78 13.02 10.01
N PRO A 179 4.71 12.47 10.82
CA PRO A 179 4.75 11.05 11.13
C PRO A 179 3.54 10.54 11.92
N GLU A 180 2.77 11.41 12.59
CA GLU A 180 1.53 11.08 13.28
C GLU A 180 0.45 10.52 12.35
N LEU A 181 0.50 10.88 11.07
CA LEU A 181 -0.39 10.34 10.05
C LEU A 181 -0.24 8.83 9.90
N LEU A 182 0.91 8.26 10.25
CA LEU A 182 1.11 6.81 10.23
C LEU A 182 0.11 6.07 11.12
N SER A 183 -0.40 6.74 12.18
CA SER A 183 -1.36 6.19 13.15
C SER A 183 -2.77 6.75 12.99
N TRP A 184 -3.01 7.61 12.00
CA TRP A 184 -4.34 8.20 11.75
C TRP A 184 -5.30 7.19 11.11
N GLY A 185 -6.08 6.52 11.99
CA GLY A 185 -7.04 5.47 11.66
C GLY A 185 -8.44 5.97 11.31
N VAL A 186 -9.46 5.16 11.61
CA VAL A 186 -10.87 5.49 11.37
C VAL A 186 -11.38 6.42 12.47
N GLU A 187 -12.09 7.48 12.09
CA GLU A 187 -12.78 8.39 13.02
C GLU A 187 -14.26 7.97 13.14
N GLU A 188 -14.78 7.86 14.37
CA GLU A 188 -16.13 7.30 14.62
C GLU A 188 -17.27 8.28 14.27
N ASP A 189 -17.04 9.58 14.43
CA ASP A 189 -18.06 10.63 14.33
C ASP A 189 -18.12 11.32 12.95
N GLU A 190 -17.50 10.73 11.93
CA GLU A 190 -17.50 11.29 10.57
C GLU A 190 -18.82 11.04 9.82
N GLU A 191 -19.34 12.09 9.17
CA GLU A 191 -20.54 12.00 8.33
C GLU A 191 -20.34 11.05 7.15
N ILE A 192 -21.30 10.14 6.95
CA ILE A 192 -21.34 9.23 5.80
C ILE A 192 -21.85 9.99 4.58
N ILE A 193 -21.02 10.03 3.53
CA ILE A 193 -21.32 10.69 2.25
C ILE A 193 -22.07 9.73 1.33
N VAL A 194 -21.53 8.52 1.20
CA VAL A 194 -22.10 7.44 0.39
C VAL A 194 -21.72 6.11 1.01
N SER A 195 -22.65 5.15 0.98
CA SER A 195 -22.44 3.81 1.52
C SER A 195 -23.08 2.76 0.63
N GLY A 196 -22.71 1.51 0.87
CA GLY A 196 -23.33 0.38 0.21
C GLY A 196 -22.86 -0.96 0.76
N ASP A 197 -23.39 -2.00 0.14
CA ASP A 197 -23.12 -3.39 0.49
C ASP A 197 -22.42 -4.09 -0.67
N LEU A 198 -21.53 -5.03 -0.35
CA LEU A 198 -20.94 -5.94 -1.31
C LEU A 198 -21.61 -7.31 -1.20
N VAL A 199 -21.94 -7.90 -2.35
CA VAL A 199 -22.57 -9.22 -2.45
C VAL A 199 -21.56 -10.29 -2.08
N LEU A 200 -21.78 -11.03 -1.01
CA LEU A 200 -20.82 -12.05 -0.60
C LEU A 200 -20.85 -13.24 -1.54
N GLY A 201 -19.66 -13.78 -1.83
CA GLY A 201 -19.50 -14.97 -2.65
C GLY A 201 -18.07 -15.18 -3.11
N ASN A 202 -17.80 -16.36 -3.67
CA ASN A 202 -16.51 -16.70 -4.29
C ASN A 202 -16.30 -16.02 -5.67
N VAL A 203 -16.97 -14.88 -5.89
CA VAL A 203 -16.92 -14.07 -7.11
C VAL A 203 -16.20 -12.77 -6.79
N GLU A 204 -15.35 -12.33 -7.71
CA GLU A 204 -14.69 -11.03 -7.61
C GLU A 204 -15.70 -9.92 -7.91
N GLN A 205 -15.69 -8.88 -7.08
CA GLN A 205 -16.53 -7.70 -7.20
C GLN A 205 -15.68 -6.46 -7.34
N TYR A 206 -16.28 -5.43 -7.92
CA TYR A 206 -15.58 -4.18 -8.18
C TYR A 206 -16.35 -3.01 -7.58
N LEU A 207 -15.62 -2.10 -6.94
CA LEU A 207 -16.13 -0.83 -6.42
C LEU A 207 -15.27 0.30 -6.98
N VAL A 208 -15.91 1.36 -7.45
CA VAL A 208 -15.20 2.54 -7.95
C VAL A 208 -15.86 3.78 -7.38
N LEU A 209 -15.07 4.59 -6.70
CA LEU A 209 -15.45 5.89 -6.17
C LEU A 209 -14.63 6.96 -6.89
N LYS A 210 -15.34 7.97 -7.42
CA LYS A 210 -14.77 9.03 -8.23
C LYS A 210 -15.35 10.38 -7.82
N ALA A 211 -14.51 11.42 -7.82
CA ALA A 211 -14.99 12.79 -7.74
C ALA A 211 -15.50 13.26 -9.12
N ASP A 212 -16.72 13.76 -9.15
CA ASP A 212 -17.29 14.42 -10.33
C ASP A 212 -16.69 15.82 -10.56
N GLU A 213 -17.19 16.54 -11.56
CA GLU A 213 -16.73 17.89 -11.90
C GLU A 213 -17.00 18.93 -10.81
N ASN A 214 -17.99 18.68 -9.95
CA ASN A 214 -18.33 19.53 -8.80
C ASN A 214 -17.55 19.13 -7.54
N GLY A 215 -16.74 18.08 -7.62
CA GLY A 215 -16.02 17.53 -6.49
C GLY A 215 -16.88 16.71 -5.53
N THR A 216 -18.03 16.23 -5.98
CA THR A 216 -18.90 15.30 -5.25
C THR A 216 -18.47 13.87 -5.55
N ILE A 217 -18.55 12.98 -4.55
CA ILE A 217 -18.18 11.58 -4.73
C ILE A 217 -19.36 10.78 -5.27
N ILE A 218 -19.09 10.05 -6.35
CA ILE A 218 -20.04 9.16 -7.03
C ILE A 218 -19.49 7.74 -7.11
N GLN A 219 -20.39 6.76 -6.99
CA GLN A 219 -20.12 5.37 -7.32
C GLN A 219 -20.34 5.14 -8.82
N MET A 220 -19.37 4.50 -9.48
CA MET A 220 -19.49 4.19 -10.92
C MET A 220 -20.18 2.83 -11.14
N ASN A 221 -21.12 2.78 -12.08
CA ASN A 221 -21.84 1.55 -12.45
C ASN A 221 -20.98 0.54 -13.24
N ASN A 222 -19.96 1.00 -13.96
CA ASN A 222 -19.07 0.19 -14.79
C ASN A 222 -17.75 -0.15 -14.07
N ALA A 223 -17.84 -0.50 -12.78
CA ALA A 223 -16.70 -0.60 -11.87
C ALA A 223 -15.59 -1.56 -12.37
N GLU A 224 -15.95 -2.74 -12.88
CA GLU A 224 -14.99 -3.71 -13.44
C GLU A 224 -14.17 -3.08 -14.59
N LYS A 225 -14.85 -2.43 -15.53
CA LYS A 225 -14.20 -1.80 -16.68
C LYS A 225 -13.20 -0.72 -16.26
N GLU A 226 -13.57 0.09 -15.26
CA GLU A 226 -12.68 1.13 -14.73
C GLU A 226 -11.48 0.54 -13.98
N PHE A 227 -11.67 -0.53 -13.19
CA PHE A 227 -10.58 -1.24 -12.54
C PHE A 227 -9.61 -1.83 -13.55
N LEU A 228 -10.11 -2.55 -14.56
CA LEU A 228 -9.30 -3.13 -15.62
C LEU A 228 -8.56 -2.06 -16.45
N SER A 229 -9.20 -0.92 -16.72
CA SER A 229 -8.58 0.22 -17.39
C SER A 229 -7.44 0.82 -16.56
N GLY A 230 -7.66 1.03 -15.26
CA GLY A 230 -6.63 1.49 -14.33
C GLY A 230 -5.47 0.51 -14.20
N SER A 231 -5.75 -0.78 -14.10
CA SER A 231 -4.75 -1.85 -14.07
C SER A 231 -3.91 -1.88 -15.36
N LYS A 232 -4.55 -1.77 -16.53
CA LYS A 232 -3.85 -1.70 -17.82
C LYS A 232 -2.94 -0.47 -17.93
N LYS A 233 -3.41 0.70 -17.48
CA LYS A 233 -2.58 1.91 -17.41
C LYS A 233 -1.37 1.68 -16.52
N LEU A 234 -1.58 1.05 -15.37
CA LEU A 234 -0.51 0.75 -14.43
C LEU A 234 0.55 -0.18 -15.00
N GLN A 235 0.12 -1.29 -15.63
CA GLN A 235 1.01 -2.22 -16.31
C GLN A 235 1.81 -1.52 -17.43
N THR A 236 1.18 -0.59 -18.14
CA THR A 236 1.87 0.18 -19.20
C THR A 236 2.99 1.05 -18.63
N ILE A 237 2.72 1.74 -17.52
CA ILE A 237 3.70 2.60 -16.84
C ILE A 237 4.84 1.76 -16.26
N CYS A 238 4.52 0.72 -15.49
CA CYS A 238 5.53 -0.13 -14.85
C CYS A 238 6.34 -0.94 -15.87
N GLY A 239 5.75 -1.27 -17.04
CA GLY A 239 6.47 -1.89 -18.15
C GLY A 239 7.56 -1.02 -18.77
N ARG A 240 7.61 0.29 -18.47
CA ARG A 240 8.67 1.22 -18.93
C ARG A 240 9.99 0.99 -18.20
N LEU A 241 9.95 0.56 -16.94
CA LEU A 241 11.15 0.28 -16.14
C LEU A 241 11.41 -1.23 -16.10
N LYS A 242 12.57 -1.63 -16.62
CA LYS A 242 13.09 -3.00 -16.47
C LYS A 242 14.32 -2.94 -15.58
N ILE A 243 14.14 -3.30 -14.31
CA ILE A 243 15.22 -3.42 -13.34
C ILE A 243 15.39 -4.88 -12.93
N LYS A 244 16.63 -5.35 -12.88
CA LYS A 244 16.96 -6.68 -12.37
C LYS A 244 18.30 -6.62 -11.68
N THR A 245 18.26 -6.62 -10.37
CA THR A 245 19.45 -6.65 -9.52
C THR A 245 19.45 -7.91 -8.65
N PRO A 246 20.61 -8.32 -8.10
CA PRO A 246 20.67 -9.41 -7.13
C PRO A 246 19.89 -9.13 -5.83
N ASP A 247 19.58 -7.85 -5.56
CA ASP A 247 18.81 -7.45 -4.38
C ASP A 247 17.30 -7.35 -4.72
N PRO A 248 16.46 -8.26 -4.20
CA PRO A 248 15.02 -8.22 -4.46
C PRO A 248 14.35 -6.97 -3.87
N TYR A 249 14.89 -6.38 -2.80
CA TYR A 249 14.36 -5.15 -2.20
C TYR A 249 14.56 -3.96 -3.12
N LEU A 250 15.73 -3.85 -3.73
CA LEU A 250 15.99 -2.79 -4.71
C LEU A 250 15.06 -2.90 -5.92
N ASN A 251 14.78 -4.12 -6.39
CA ASN A 251 13.86 -4.35 -7.51
C ASN A 251 12.42 -3.92 -7.13
N ALA A 252 11.93 -4.34 -5.96
CA ALA A 252 10.58 -4.01 -5.49
C ALA A 252 10.40 -2.50 -5.22
N LEU A 253 11.39 -1.85 -4.61
CA LEU A 253 11.39 -0.41 -4.39
C LEU A 253 11.36 0.36 -5.71
N ALA A 254 12.26 0.03 -6.63
CA ALA A 254 12.34 0.69 -7.92
C ALA A 254 11.04 0.55 -8.73
N GLN A 255 10.43 -0.64 -8.77
CA GLN A 255 9.14 -0.86 -9.42
C GLN A 255 8.01 -0.05 -8.77
N SER A 256 8.01 0.02 -7.44
CA SER A 256 7.00 0.78 -6.69
C SER A 256 7.12 2.28 -6.90
N SER A 257 8.33 2.81 -7.09
CA SER A 257 8.58 4.22 -7.34
C SER A 257 8.18 4.70 -8.73
N VAL A 258 8.05 3.81 -9.73
CA VAL A 258 7.82 4.20 -11.14
C VAL A 258 6.62 5.13 -11.26
N ARG A 259 5.50 4.79 -10.61
CA ARG A 259 4.27 5.60 -10.71
C ARG A 259 4.44 6.99 -10.08
N SER A 260 5.20 7.09 -8.98
CA SER A 260 5.43 8.36 -8.29
C SER A 260 6.31 9.32 -9.10
N VAL A 261 7.14 8.80 -10.02
CA VAL A 261 8.09 9.58 -10.83
C VAL A 261 7.72 9.62 -12.32
N ASP A 262 6.54 9.09 -12.69
CA ASP A 262 6.14 8.90 -14.09
C ASP A 262 6.00 10.21 -14.88
N GLY A 263 5.74 11.33 -14.19
CA GLY A 263 5.90 12.71 -14.70
C GLY A 263 5.26 13.05 -16.05
N THR A 264 4.37 12.20 -16.58
CA THR A 264 3.94 12.19 -17.99
C THR A 264 2.59 12.84 -18.25
#